data_AF-A0A7C2W2Y5-F1
#
_entry.id   AF-A0A7C2W2Y5-F1
#
_cell.length_a   1.000
_cell.length_b   1.000
_cell.length_c   1.000
_cell.angle_alpha   90.00
_cell.angle_beta   90.00
_cell.angle_gamma   90.00
#
_symmetry.space_group_name_H-M   'P 1'
#
loop_
_entity.id
_entity.type
_entity.pdbx_description
1 polymer ?
#
loop_
_entity_poly.entity_id
_entity_poly.type
_entity_poly.pdbx_seq_one_letter_code
_entity_poly.pdbx_strand_id
1 'polypeptide(L)'
;MFYVVNNSGLYVFRHTNGSFPSKWAGIWALDKKYVDYWAYKVNGVWLSPDLCAWSNGHNYKVGDITVRETVHVRQGKVISSLTFEGNGDVSLDLEVGVNMRYRDEDLHGRKYSFDKGKIVSDLGKLTVKLMGSSFKPLGLYSTHNPGSNIPFALWYEQEQSKFVPGIWHTEFKLKGKKKLNTYFIVDFKNKNVEEPFGEFRNRELSSLMKIAFSGLKTFAANNHLKGVIAGYPYFNEIWVRDTLIVLP
;
A
#
# COMPACT_ATOMS: atom_id res chain seq x y z
N MET A 1 -7.86 14.13 5.06
CA MET A 1 -8.75 13.28 4.24
C MET A 1 -8.00 12.02 3.83
N PHE A 2 -8.67 10.88 3.70
CA PHE A 2 -8.10 9.62 3.23
C PHE A 2 -8.66 9.24 1.86
N TYR A 3 -7.95 8.41 1.12
CA TYR A 3 -8.40 7.92 -0.18
C TYR A 3 -7.95 6.49 -0.41
N VAL A 4 -8.65 5.83 -1.34
CA VAL A 4 -8.44 4.42 -1.67
C VAL A 4 -8.40 4.29 -3.17
N VAL A 5 -7.37 3.64 -3.69
CA VAL A 5 -7.26 3.30 -5.11
C VAL A 5 -7.17 1.80 -5.21
N ASN A 6 -8.08 1.19 -5.97
CA ASN A 6 -8.17 -0.26 -6.11
C ASN A 6 -8.17 -0.67 -7.59
N ASN A 7 -7.72 -1.89 -7.85
CA ASN A 7 -7.92 -2.59 -9.11
C ASN A 7 -7.70 -4.10 -8.89
N SER A 8 -8.69 -4.93 -9.25
CA SER A 8 -8.58 -6.40 -9.29
C SER A 8 -8.03 -7.03 -8.00
N GLY A 9 -8.55 -6.62 -6.83
CA GLY A 9 -8.17 -7.17 -5.53
C GLY A 9 -6.89 -6.59 -4.92
N LEU A 10 -6.12 -5.78 -5.67
CA LEU A 10 -5.03 -4.97 -5.15
C LEU A 10 -5.56 -3.57 -4.83
N TYR A 11 -5.23 -3.03 -3.65
CA TYR A 11 -5.60 -1.67 -3.28
C TYR A 11 -4.52 -0.96 -2.46
N VAL A 12 -4.61 0.37 -2.50
CA VAL A 12 -3.83 1.30 -1.69
C VAL A 12 -4.78 2.04 -0.78
N PHE A 13 -4.46 2.10 0.50
CA PHE A 13 -5.11 3.00 1.45
C PHE A 13 -4.07 3.97 2.03
N ARG A 14 -4.31 5.28 1.90
CA ARG A 14 -3.37 6.33 2.35
C ARG A 14 -4.10 7.65 2.58
N HIS A 15 -3.50 8.57 3.33
CA HIS A 15 -4.00 9.94 3.46
C HIS A 15 -3.61 10.83 2.27
N THR A 16 -4.43 11.84 1.99
CA THR A 16 -4.22 12.82 0.90
C THR A 16 -3.05 13.78 1.15
N ASN A 17 -2.46 13.75 2.36
CA ASN A 17 -1.26 14.50 2.73
C ASN A 17 0.02 13.65 2.67
N GLY A 18 -0.07 12.43 2.11
CA GLY A 18 1.07 11.52 1.99
C GLY A 18 1.36 10.66 3.23
N SER A 19 0.65 10.83 4.35
CA SER A 19 0.88 9.99 5.54
C SER A 19 0.26 8.58 5.43
N PHE A 20 0.81 7.66 6.22
CA PHE A 20 0.29 6.31 6.51
C PHE A 20 -0.05 6.22 8.00
N PRO A 21 -1.17 6.79 8.44
CA PRO A 21 -1.39 7.08 9.86
C PRO A 21 -2.16 5.99 10.60
N SER A 22 -2.30 4.80 10.02
CA SER A 22 -2.95 3.68 10.70
C SER A 22 -2.38 2.37 10.19
N LYS A 23 -2.56 1.30 10.97
CA LYS A 23 -2.15 -0.05 10.56
C LYS A 23 -2.83 -0.52 9.27
N TRP A 24 -3.94 0.10 8.90
CA TRP A 24 -4.69 -0.21 7.69
C TRP A 24 -4.06 0.44 6.45
N ALA A 25 -3.32 1.54 6.61
CA ALA A 25 -2.69 2.23 5.49
C ALA A 25 -1.60 1.36 4.86
N GLY A 26 -1.43 1.43 3.55
CA GLY A 26 -0.44 0.62 2.83
C GLY A 26 -0.94 0.03 1.51
N ILE A 27 -0.19 -0.94 1.00
CA ILE A 27 -0.56 -1.75 -0.17
C ILE A 27 -1.04 -3.11 0.30
N TRP A 28 -2.21 -3.49 -0.19
CA TRP A 28 -2.89 -4.73 0.16
C TRP A 28 -3.34 -5.48 -1.08
N ALA A 29 -3.22 -6.80 -1.06
CA ALA A 29 -3.91 -7.66 -1.99
C ALA A 29 -4.86 -8.56 -1.21
N LEU A 30 -6.17 -8.37 -1.43
CA LEU A 30 -7.23 -9.08 -0.72
C LEU A 30 -7.12 -8.86 0.81
N ASP A 31 -6.91 -9.94 1.56
CA ASP A 31 -6.75 -9.98 3.02
C ASP A 31 -5.29 -9.81 3.47
N LYS A 32 -4.33 -9.67 2.54
CA LYS A 32 -2.90 -9.60 2.83
C LYS A 32 -2.34 -8.20 2.60
N LYS A 33 -1.69 -7.65 3.63
CA LYS A 33 -0.83 -6.48 3.51
C LYS A 33 0.49 -6.90 2.88
N TYR A 34 1.11 -6.01 2.11
CA TYR A 34 2.45 -6.19 1.56
C TYR A 34 3.38 -5.04 1.91
N VAL A 35 2.88 -3.81 1.80
CA VAL A 35 3.64 -2.59 2.10
C VAL A 35 2.91 -1.85 3.18
N ASP A 36 3.65 -1.48 4.23
CA ASP A 36 3.17 -0.66 5.33
C ASP A 36 3.14 0.82 4.94
N TYR A 37 4.27 1.31 4.41
CA TYR A 37 4.39 2.66 3.86
C TYR A 37 5.46 2.72 2.77
N TRP A 38 5.46 3.82 2.02
CA TRP A 38 6.62 4.28 1.28
C TRP A 38 6.79 5.78 1.49
N ALA A 39 8.04 6.24 1.50
CA ALA A 39 8.39 7.63 1.71
C ALA A 39 9.50 8.04 0.76
N TYR A 40 9.39 9.26 0.24
CA TYR A 40 10.42 9.86 -0.61
C TYR A 40 11.15 10.95 0.15
N LYS A 41 12.46 11.04 -0.06
CA LYS A 41 13.29 12.14 0.42
C LYS A 41 13.93 12.82 -0.79
N VAL A 42 13.69 14.12 -0.92
CA VAL A 42 14.20 14.96 -2.01
C VAL A 42 15.22 15.93 -1.42
N ASN A 43 16.46 15.88 -1.91
CA ASN A 43 17.56 16.74 -1.45
C ASN A 43 17.71 16.74 0.09
N GLY A 44 17.64 15.56 0.71
CA GLY A 44 17.75 15.41 2.17
C GLY A 44 16.43 15.60 2.94
N VAL A 45 15.40 16.15 2.31
CA VAL A 45 14.12 16.51 2.96
C VAL A 45 13.03 15.47 2.66
N TRP A 46 12.43 14.89 3.70
CA TRP A 46 11.31 13.96 3.54
C TRP A 46 10.07 14.67 3.00
N LEU A 47 9.40 14.09 2.01
CA LEU A 47 8.09 14.54 1.56
C LEU A 47 7.04 14.16 2.62
N SER A 48 6.91 15.01 3.63
CA SER A 48 6.05 14.83 4.80
C SER A 48 4.71 15.58 4.65
N PRO A 49 3.72 15.27 5.50
CA PRO A 49 2.48 16.03 5.58
C PRO A 49 2.67 17.54 5.78
N ASP A 50 3.72 17.95 6.49
CA ASP A 50 4.00 19.36 6.79
C ASP A 50 4.41 20.14 5.53
N LEU A 51 4.96 19.44 4.53
CA LEU A 51 5.31 20.01 3.23
C LEU A 51 4.20 19.88 2.18
N CYS A 52 3.13 19.14 2.50
CA CYS A 52 2.07 18.85 1.56
C CYS A 52 1.02 19.96 1.56
N ALA A 53 0.70 20.52 0.39
CA ALA A 53 -0.40 21.46 0.26
C ALA A 53 -1.75 20.72 0.44
N TRP A 54 -2.51 21.12 1.46
CA TRP A 54 -3.69 20.37 1.95
C TRP A 54 -4.87 20.30 0.96
N SER A 55 -4.88 21.15 -0.08
CA SER A 55 -6.06 21.40 -0.90
C SER A 55 -6.17 20.58 -2.19
N ASN A 56 -5.13 19.92 -2.71
CA ASN A 56 -5.16 19.36 -4.08
C ASN A 56 -4.35 18.06 -4.31
N GLY A 57 -4.36 17.13 -3.37
CA GLY A 57 -3.62 15.86 -3.48
C GLY A 57 -2.16 15.98 -3.05
N HIS A 58 -1.33 14.98 -3.38
CA HIS A 58 0.07 14.91 -2.93
C HIS A 58 0.97 15.90 -3.67
N ASN A 59 0.96 17.17 -3.26
CA ASN A 59 1.84 18.20 -3.81
C ASN A 59 2.72 18.76 -2.71
N TYR A 60 4.03 18.75 -2.94
CA TYR A 60 5.05 19.15 -1.99
C TYR A 60 5.91 20.26 -2.59
N LYS A 61 6.44 21.15 -1.74
CA LYS A 61 7.44 22.14 -2.12
C LYS A 61 8.71 21.92 -1.30
N VAL A 62 9.83 21.72 -1.99
CA VAL A 62 11.16 21.52 -1.38
C VAL A 62 12.12 22.54 -1.99
N GLY A 63 12.37 23.63 -1.27
CA GLY A 63 13.05 24.80 -1.83
C GLY A 63 12.28 25.35 -3.04
N ASP A 64 12.96 25.45 -4.18
CA ASP A 64 12.38 25.91 -5.45
C ASP A 64 11.79 24.79 -6.32
N ILE A 65 11.83 23.53 -5.86
CA ILE A 65 11.30 22.38 -6.59
C ILE A 65 9.90 22.05 -6.07
N THR A 66 8.95 21.96 -7.00
CA THR A 66 7.62 21.42 -6.72
C THR A 66 7.59 19.95 -7.10
N VAL A 67 7.04 19.11 -6.23
CA VAL A 67 6.92 17.66 -6.44
C VAL A 67 5.46 17.26 -6.30
N ARG A 68 4.89 16.65 -7.34
CA ARG A 68 3.54 16.06 -7.31
C ARG A 68 3.61 14.55 -7.38
N GLU A 69 3.00 13.86 -6.41
CA GLU A 69 2.81 12.41 -6.45
C GLU A 69 1.40 12.07 -6.97
N THR A 70 1.31 11.08 -7.87
CA THR A 70 0.04 10.44 -8.22
C THR A 70 0.17 8.93 -8.06
N VAL A 71 -0.87 8.29 -7.53
CA VAL A 71 -0.88 6.84 -7.27
C VAL A 71 -1.96 6.17 -8.11
N HIS A 72 -1.59 5.11 -8.81
CA HIS A 72 -2.49 4.30 -9.62
C HIS A 72 -2.31 2.82 -9.30
N VAL A 73 -3.40 2.05 -9.37
CA VAL A 73 -3.35 0.59 -9.28
C VAL A 73 -3.81 0.01 -10.61
N ARG A 74 -2.99 -0.84 -11.24
CA ARG A 74 -3.29 -1.49 -12.52
C ARG A 74 -2.64 -2.87 -12.59
N GLN A 75 -3.42 -3.90 -12.96
CA GLN A 75 -2.88 -5.22 -13.35
C GLN A 75 -1.88 -5.81 -12.33
N GLY A 76 -2.24 -5.84 -11.04
CA GLY A 76 -1.37 -6.38 -9.98
C GLY A 76 -0.17 -5.49 -9.62
N LYS A 77 -0.17 -4.22 -10.04
CA LYS A 77 0.89 -3.25 -9.75
C LYS A 77 0.31 -1.97 -9.14
N VAL A 78 1.02 -1.43 -8.16
CA VAL A 78 0.85 -0.04 -7.73
C VAL A 78 1.95 0.80 -8.39
N ILE A 79 1.56 1.94 -8.95
CA ILE A 79 2.46 2.89 -9.60
C ILE A 79 2.35 4.21 -8.85
N SER A 80 3.42 4.61 -8.17
CA SER A 80 3.57 5.95 -7.61
C SER A 80 4.41 6.77 -8.58
N SER A 81 3.84 7.84 -9.12
CA SER A 81 4.49 8.71 -10.10
C SER A 81 4.82 10.05 -9.46
N LEU A 82 6.10 10.38 -9.36
CA LEU A 82 6.56 11.71 -8.97
C LEU A 82 6.78 12.57 -10.19
N THR A 83 6.20 13.77 -10.18
CA THR A 83 6.38 14.80 -11.18
C THR A 83 7.08 15.98 -10.53
N PHE A 84 8.32 16.22 -10.95
CA PHE A 84 9.17 17.31 -10.49
C PHE A 84 9.04 18.49 -11.44
N GLU A 85 8.92 19.70 -10.90
CA GLU A 85 8.91 20.96 -11.63
C GLU A 85 9.89 21.94 -10.97
N GLY A 86 10.83 22.50 -11.74
CA GLY A 86 11.87 23.41 -11.25
C GLY A 86 13.17 23.34 -12.06
N ASN A 87 14.27 23.83 -11.49
CA ASN A 87 15.61 23.72 -12.05
C ASN A 87 16.62 23.41 -10.95
N GLY A 88 17.65 22.61 -11.27
CA GLY A 88 18.73 22.28 -10.33
C GLY A 88 19.04 20.80 -10.27
N ASP A 89 19.94 20.43 -9.38
CA ASP A 89 20.28 19.03 -9.14
C ASP A 89 19.34 18.44 -8.09
N VAL A 90 18.85 17.23 -8.36
CA VAL A 90 17.87 16.53 -7.52
C VAL A 90 18.44 15.19 -7.12
N SER A 91 18.51 14.97 -5.81
CA SER A 91 18.80 13.68 -5.17
C SER A 91 17.49 13.14 -4.60
N LEU A 92 17.13 11.92 -4.98
CA LEU A 92 15.88 11.26 -4.59
C LEU A 92 16.18 9.91 -3.94
N ASP A 93 15.79 9.79 -2.67
CA ASP A 93 15.72 8.51 -1.98
C ASP A 93 14.27 8.04 -1.87
N LEU A 94 14.06 6.73 -2.01
CA LEU A 94 12.83 6.03 -1.66
C LEU A 94 13.14 5.02 -0.56
N GLU A 95 12.37 5.11 0.52
CA GLU A 95 12.29 4.11 1.57
C GLU A 95 10.94 3.39 1.50
N VAL A 96 10.94 2.07 1.69
CA VAL A 96 9.72 1.26 1.73
C VAL A 96 9.71 0.43 3.00
N GLY A 97 8.66 0.60 3.82
CA GLY A 97 8.37 -0.29 4.93
C GLY A 97 7.55 -1.47 4.45
N VAL A 98 8.11 -2.67 4.52
CA VAL A 98 7.43 -3.93 4.19
C VAL A 98 6.84 -4.52 5.47
N ASN A 99 5.58 -4.94 5.37
CA ASN A 99 4.88 -5.68 6.39
C ASN A 99 3.94 -6.65 5.67
N MET A 100 4.48 -7.79 5.21
CA MET A 100 3.65 -8.83 4.60
C MET A 100 2.94 -9.60 5.71
N ARG A 101 1.62 -9.48 5.80
CA ARG A 101 0.80 -10.10 6.86
C ARG A 101 -0.66 -10.25 6.43
N TYR A 102 -1.41 -11.11 7.11
CA TYR A 102 -2.86 -11.12 7.06
C TYR A 102 -3.44 -9.91 7.80
N ARG A 103 -4.70 -9.60 7.49
CA ARG A 103 -5.47 -8.49 8.06
C ARG A 103 -5.46 -8.48 9.59
N ASP A 104 -5.67 -9.64 10.19
CA ASP A 104 -5.88 -9.80 11.64
C ASP A 104 -4.56 -9.99 12.41
N GLU A 105 -3.43 -10.03 11.71
CA GLU A 105 -2.10 -10.00 12.32
C GLU A 105 -1.69 -8.56 12.64
N ASP A 106 -1.01 -8.35 13.77
CA ASP A 106 -0.37 -7.07 14.12
C ASP A 106 1.15 -7.24 14.16
N LEU A 107 1.70 -7.54 15.34
CA LEU A 107 3.11 -7.87 15.52
C LEU A 107 3.41 -9.31 15.09
N HIS A 108 4.49 -9.46 14.35
CA HIS A 108 5.00 -10.77 13.96
C HIS A 108 6.51 -10.77 13.75
N GLY A 109 7.13 -11.94 13.90
CA GLY A 109 8.56 -12.17 13.67
C GLY A 109 8.94 -12.59 12.24
N ARG A 110 8.04 -12.41 11.26
CA ARG A 110 8.21 -12.89 9.88
C ARG A 110 9.54 -12.42 9.28
N LYS A 111 10.27 -13.36 8.67
CA LYS A 111 11.54 -13.11 8.00
C LYS A 111 11.33 -12.91 6.51
N TYR A 112 12.12 -12.01 5.95
CA TYR A 112 12.12 -11.68 4.53
C TYR A 112 13.47 -12.03 3.92
N SER A 113 13.45 -12.68 2.76
CA SER A 113 14.61 -12.68 1.86
C SER A 113 14.47 -11.51 0.89
N PHE A 114 15.57 -10.82 0.61
CA PHE A 114 15.55 -9.65 -0.25
C PHE A 114 16.83 -9.52 -1.08
N ASP A 115 16.66 -9.17 -2.35
CA ASP A 115 17.76 -8.88 -3.28
C ASP A 115 17.28 -7.90 -4.35
N LYS A 116 18.05 -6.83 -4.61
CA LYS A 116 17.80 -5.83 -5.67
C LYS A 116 16.32 -5.40 -5.79
N GLY A 117 15.69 -5.15 -4.64
CA GLY A 117 14.31 -4.71 -4.54
C GLY A 117 13.23 -5.78 -4.77
N LYS A 118 13.60 -7.05 -4.92
CA LYS A 118 12.70 -8.19 -4.76
C LYS A 118 12.70 -8.59 -3.28
N ILE A 119 11.52 -8.68 -2.68
CA ILE A 119 11.30 -9.07 -1.28
C ILE A 119 10.35 -10.27 -1.27
N VAL A 120 10.71 -11.33 -0.54
CA VAL A 120 9.94 -12.58 -0.47
C VAL A 120 9.77 -13.02 0.97
N SER A 121 8.55 -13.47 1.29
CA SER A 121 8.21 -14.19 2.51
C SER A 121 7.39 -15.45 2.19
N ASP A 122 7.00 -16.17 3.23
CA ASP A 122 6.00 -17.24 3.18
C ASP A 122 4.63 -16.78 2.65
N LEU A 123 4.28 -15.50 2.82
CA LEU A 123 2.97 -14.97 2.38
C LEU A 123 2.95 -14.48 0.92
N GLY A 124 4.10 -14.28 0.31
CA GLY A 124 4.19 -13.88 -1.09
C GLY A 124 5.44 -13.09 -1.44
N LYS A 125 5.37 -12.40 -2.57
CA LYS A 125 6.50 -11.66 -3.15
C LYS A 125 6.08 -10.25 -3.54
N LEU A 126 6.94 -9.30 -3.20
CA LEU A 126 6.89 -7.90 -3.61
C LEU A 126 8.13 -7.59 -4.44
N THR A 127 7.98 -6.80 -5.50
CA THR A 127 9.12 -6.21 -6.21
C THR A 127 8.93 -4.72 -6.30
N VAL A 128 9.88 -3.97 -5.76
CA VAL A 128 9.92 -2.51 -5.80
C VAL A 128 10.98 -2.06 -6.80
N LYS A 129 10.60 -1.17 -7.71
CA LYS A 129 11.50 -0.59 -8.72
C LYS A 129 11.28 0.91 -8.84
N LEU A 130 12.30 1.69 -8.53
CA LEU A 130 12.39 3.09 -8.92
C LEU A 130 13.24 3.22 -10.18
N MET A 131 12.69 3.81 -11.25
CA MET A 131 13.37 3.91 -12.55
C MET A 131 14.66 4.72 -12.46
N GLY A 132 15.76 4.16 -12.97
CA GLY A 132 17.07 4.84 -12.97
C GLY A 132 17.73 4.95 -11.59
N SER A 133 17.33 4.11 -10.63
CA SER A 133 17.90 4.10 -9.28
C SER A 133 18.90 2.97 -9.07
N SER A 134 19.81 3.20 -8.13
CA SER A 134 20.60 2.17 -7.47
C SER A 134 19.88 1.72 -6.18
N PHE A 135 20.11 0.48 -5.74
CA PHE A 135 19.54 -0.04 -4.51
C PHE A 135 20.64 -0.32 -3.49
N LYS A 136 20.55 0.32 -2.32
CA LYS A 136 21.44 0.10 -1.18
C LYS A 136 20.73 -0.80 -0.16
N PRO A 137 21.15 -2.06 0.03
CA PRO A 137 20.53 -2.96 1.01
C PRO A 137 20.77 -2.46 2.44
N LEU A 138 19.77 -2.62 3.30
CA LEU A 138 19.83 -2.31 4.74
C LEU A 138 19.38 -3.49 5.59
N GLY A 139 18.24 -4.11 5.28
CA GLY A 139 17.73 -5.28 6.01
C GLY A 139 17.29 -4.99 7.44
N LEU A 140 16.72 -3.81 7.71
CA LEU A 140 16.39 -3.37 9.06
C LEU A 140 15.01 -3.85 9.50
N TYR A 141 14.93 -4.43 10.69
CA TYR A 141 13.68 -4.74 11.38
C TYR A 141 13.47 -3.74 12.51
N SER A 142 12.24 -3.27 12.65
CA SER A 142 11.83 -2.35 13.72
C SER A 142 10.34 -2.50 13.98
N THR A 143 9.86 -1.96 15.09
CA THR A 143 8.43 -1.75 15.32
C THR A 143 8.09 -0.26 15.20
N HIS A 144 6.81 0.04 14.98
CA HIS A 144 6.29 1.41 15.02
C HIS A 144 4.79 1.42 15.35
N ASN A 145 4.27 2.57 15.76
CA ASN A 145 2.84 2.80 16.02
C ASN A 145 2.28 3.77 14.98
N PRO A 146 1.73 3.27 13.85
CA PRO A 146 1.03 4.13 12.90
C PRO A 146 -0.09 4.89 13.60
N GLY A 147 -0.11 6.21 13.50
CA GLY A 147 -1.20 7.05 14.04
C GLY A 147 -0.97 7.64 15.43
N SER A 148 0.09 7.22 16.16
CA SER A 148 0.42 7.67 17.52
C SER A 148 0.53 9.18 17.75
N ASN A 149 0.66 9.96 16.68
CA ASN A 149 0.79 11.41 16.73
C ASN A 149 -0.48 12.15 16.27
N ILE A 150 -1.64 11.49 16.17
CA ILE A 150 -2.90 12.11 15.75
C ILE A 150 -3.84 12.22 16.95
N PRO A 151 -4.00 13.41 17.55
CA PRO A 151 -4.72 13.62 18.83
C PRO A 151 -6.19 13.20 18.87
N PHE A 152 -6.79 12.88 17.71
CA PHE A 152 -8.21 12.53 17.57
C PHE A 152 -8.43 11.20 16.83
N ALA A 153 -7.37 10.46 16.51
CA ALA A 153 -7.49 9.16 15.88
C ALA A 153 -7.71 8.09 16.95
N LEU A 154 -8.94 7.95 17.45
CA LEU A 154 -9.40 6.79 18.23
C LEU A 154 -9.36 5.46 17.43
N TRP A 155 -8.79 5.47 16.23
CA TRP A 155 -8.74 4.36 15.30
C TRP A 155 -7.37 3.66 15.41
N TYR A 156 -7.26 2.80 16.43
CA TYR A 156 -6.29 1.72 16.66
C TYR A 156 -4.81 2.03 16.34
N GLU A 157 -4.19 2.79 17.24
CA GLU A 157 -2.76 2.72 17.52
C GLU A 157 -2.42 1.29 17.95
N GLN A 158 -1.98 0.47 17.01
CA GLN A 158 -1.49 -0.86 17.30
C GLN A 158 -0.09 -0.97 16.76
N GLU A 159 0.81 -1.47 17.60
CA GLU A 159 2.19 -1.67 17.22
C GLU A 159 2.26 -2.63 16.03
N GLN A 160 3.03 -2.25 15.02
CA GLN A 160 3.20 -3.03 13.80
C GLN A 160 4.66 -3.38 13.61
N SER A 161 4.91 -4.56 13.07
CA SER A 161 6.23 -4.92 12.55
C SER A 161 6.51 -4.18 11.25
N LYS A 162 7.74 -3.69 11.10
CA LYS A 162 8.22 -3.00 9.90
C LYS A 162 9.58 -3.58 9.49
N PHE A 163 9.71 -3.93 8.21
CA PHE A 163 10.97 -4.31 7.60
C PHE A 163 11.36 -3.34 6.48
N VAL A 164 12.55 -2.73 6.57
CA VAL A 164 13.10 -1.86 5.52
C VAL A 164 14.20 -2.62 4.78
N PRO A 165 13.95 -3.10 3.55
CA PRO A 165 14.93 -3.89 2.80
C PRO A 165 16.15 -3.06 2.40
N GLY A 166 15.97 -1.76 2.15
CA GLY A 166 17.01 -0.86 1.68
C GLY A 166 16.45 0.45 1.17
N ILE A 167 17.32 1.26 0.59
CA ILE A 167 17.00 2.57 0.00
C ILE A 167 17.24 2.51 -1.50
N TRP A 168 16.28 3.00 -2.28
CA TRP A 168 16.48 3.25 -3.71
C TRP A 168 16.89 4.70 -3.91
N HIS A 169 18.03 4.91 -4.52
CA HIS A 169 18.64 6.23 -4.67
C HIS A 169 18.86 6.55 -6.15
N THR A 170 18.47 7.75 -6.57
CA THR A 170 18.75 8.27 -7.92
C THR A 170 19.05 9.76 -7.86
N GLU A 171 19.92 10.21 -8.76
CA GLU A 171 20.26 11.62 -8.92
C GLU A 171 20.04 12.04 -10.36
N PHE A 172 19.59 13.27 -10.55
CA PHE A 172 19.41 13.81 -11.88
C PHE A 172 19.38 15.33 -11.87
N LYS A 173 19.78 15.90 -13.01
CA LYS A 173 19.58 17.31 -13.29
C LYS A 173 18.15 17.56 -13.75
N LEU A 174 17.44 18.43 -13.06
CA LEU A 174 16.10 18.91 -13.41
C LEU A 174 16.21 20.20 -14.23
N LYS A 175 15.55 20.20 -15.38
CA LYS A 175 15.36 21.39 -16.24
C LYS A 175 13.90 21.44 -16.68
N GLY A 176 13.11 22.31 -16.05
CA GLY A 176 11.66 22.36 -16.26
C GLY A 176 10.95 21.20 -15.55
N LYS A 177 10.43 20.24 -16.32
CA LYS A 177 9.54 19.18 -15.80
C LYS A 177 10.11 17.79 -16.05
N LYS A 178 10.13 16.95 -15.02
CA LYS A 178 10.55 15.54 -15.13
C LYS A 178 9.62 14.62 -14.35
N LYS A 179 9.29 13.46 -14.93
CA LYS A 179 8.48 12.43 -14.28
C LYS A 179 9.32 11.19 -13.98
N LEU A 180 9.17 10.65 -12.77
CA LEU A 180 9.76 9.39 -12.34
C LEU A 180 8.68 8.48 -11.77
N ASN A 181 8.78 7.19 -12.07
CA ASN A 181 7.81 6.20 -11.61
C ASN A 181 8.50 5.20 -10.67
N THR A 182 7.81 4.91 -9.59
CA THR A 182 8.06 3.77 -8.71
C THR A 182 6.98 2.72 -8.95
N TYR A 183 7.42 1.48 -9.17
CA TYR A 183 6.55 0.33 -9.36
C TYR A 183 6.63 -0.58 -8.15
N PHE A 184 5.48 -0.88 -7.54
CA PHE A 184 5.31 -1.95 -6.56
C PHE A 184 4.54 -3.06 -7.25
N ILE A 185 5.23 -4.15 -7.56
CA ILE A 185 4.68 -5.32 -8.25
C ILE A 185 4.41 -6.37 -7.19
N VAL A 186 3.14 -6.65 -6.95
CA VAL A 186 2.71 -7.66 -5.97
C VAL A 186 2.41 -8.94 -6.73
N ASP A 187 3.19 -9.98 -6.45
CA ASP A 187 2.94 -11.32 -6.95
C ASP A 187 2.08 -12.05 -5.92
N PHE A 188 0.76 -11.87 -6.05
CA PHE A 188 -0.21 -12.63 -5.28
C PHE A 188 -0.87 -13.64 -6.20
N LYS A 189 -0.60 -14.93 -5.94
CA LYS A 189 -1.32 -16.00 -6.60
C LYS A 189 -2.72 -16.06 -6.00
N ASN A 190 -3.74 -15.84 -6.82
CA ASN A 190 -5.13 -16.04 -6.42
C ASN A 190 -5.46 -17.55 -6.38
N LYS A 191 -4.68 -18.31 -5.62
CA LYS A 191 -4.65 -19.79 -5.66
C LYS A 191 -5.80 -20.46 -4.90
N ASN A 192 -6.56 -19.71 -4.09
CA ASN A 192 -7.55 -20.27 -3.15
C ASN A 192 -8.98 -19.73 -3.33
N VAL A 193 -9.31 -19.21 -4.52
CA VAL A 193 -10.71 -19.29 -4.94
C VAL A 193 -10.82 -20.59 -5.72
N GLU A 194 -10.91 -21.71 -4.99
CA GLU A 194 -11.64 -22.88 -5.51
C GLU A 194 -12.98 -22.30 -5.97
N GLU A 195 -13.25 -22.39 -7.27
CA GLU A 195 -14.53 -21.98 -7.83
C GLU A 195 -15.58 -22.81 -7.09
N PRO A 196 -16.43 -22.22 -6.21
CA PRO A 196 -17.41 -23.02 -5.48
C PRO A 196 -18.51 -23.53 -6.42
N PHE A 197 -18.45 -23.16 -7.70
CA PHE A 197 -19.46 -23.37 -8.71
C PHE A 197 -18.77 -23.68 -10.03
N GLY A 198 -19.20 -24.77 -10.68
CA GLY A 198 -18.63 -25.27 -11.93
C GLY A 198 -18.54 -24.23 -13.04
N GLU A 199 -17.72 -24.56 -14.05
CA GLU A 199 -17.32 -23.73 -15.19
C GLU A 199 -18.36 -22.67 -15.61
N PHE A 200 -18.20 -21.45 -15.09
CA PHE A 200 -18.86 -20.30 -15.71
C PHE A 200 -18.21 -20.07 -17.07
N ARG A 201 -18.97 -20.32 -18.15
CA ARG A 201 -18.53 -20.17 -19.55
C ARG A 201 -18.02 -18.77 -19.92
N ASN A 202 -18.15 -17.79 -19.03
CA ASN A 202 -17.73 -16.42 -19.26
C ASN A 202 -16.60 -16.03 -18.27
N ARG A 203 -15.37 -15.89 -18.81
CA ARG A 203 -14.14 -15.60 -18.04
C ARG A 203 -14.20 -14.28 -17.27
N GLU A 204 -14.96 -13.29 -17.74
CA GLU A 204 -15.08 -12.00 -17.04
C GLU A 204 -15.93 -12.14 -15.77
N LEU A 205 -17.07 -12.85 -15.87
CA LEU A 205 -17.93 -13.17 -14.73
C LEU A 205 -17.18 -14.00 -13.67
N SER A 206 -16.38 -14.99 -14.08
CA SER A 206 -15.62 -15.80 -13.12
C SER A 206 -14.55 -14.97 -12.39
N SER A 207 -13.94 -13.97 -13.05
CA SER A 207 -12.99 -13.06 -12.40
C SER A 207 -13.65 -12.11 -11.39
N LEU A 208 -14.81 -11.54 -11.74
CA LEU A 208 -15.59 -10.68 -10.85
C LEU A 208 -16.14 -11.46 -9.67
N MET A 209 -16.64 -12.67 -9.88
CA MET A 209 -17.07 -13.57 -8.80
C MET A 209 -15.89 -13.97 -7.90
N LYS A 210 -14.69 -14.24 -8.44
CA LYS A 210 -13.49 -14.49 -7.62
C LYS A 210 -13.13 -13.31 -6.73
N ILE A 211 -13.23 -12.09 -7.26
CA ILE A 211 -13.01 -10.86 -6.49
C ILE A 211 -14.11 -10.71 -5.42
N ALA A 212 -15.37 -10.94 -5.78
CA ALA A 212 -16.50 -10.87 -4.86
C ALA A 212 -16.36 -11.90 -3.73
N PHE A 213 -16.13 -13.19 -4.03
CA PHE A 213 -15.94 -14.26 -3.04
C PHE A 213 -14.70 -14.06 -2.18
N SER A 214 -13.61 -13.57 -2.75
CA SER A 214 -12.44 -13.21 -1.94
C SER A 214 -12.77 -12.06 -0.99
N GLY A 215 -13.54 -11.06 -1.46
CA GLY A 215 -14.18 -10.06 -0.61
C GLY A 215 -15.00 -10.70 0.51
N LEU A 216 -15.89 -11.64 0.19
CA LEU A 216 -16.71 -12.36 1.17
C LEU A 216 -15.90 -13.12 2.23
N LYS A 217 -14.83 -13.84 1.86
CA LYS A 217 -13.92 -14.48 2.81
C LYS A 217 -13.24 -13.46 3.72
N THR A 218 -12.89 -12.31 3.15
CA THR A 218 -12.31 -11.17 3.85
C THR A 218 -13.33 -10.50 4.80
N PHE A 219 -14.63 -10.69 4.56
CA PHE A 219 -15.74 -10.16 5.38
C PHE A 219 -16.26 -11.14 6.44
N ALA A 220 -16.09 -12.44 6.24
CA ALA A 220 -16.57 -13.50 7.13
C ALA A 220 -15.60 -13.86 8.27
N ALA A 221 -14.40 -13.25 8.32
CA ALA A 221 -13.31 -13.63 9.20
C ALA A 221 -13.46 -13.18 10.68
N ASN A 222 -14.67 -13.03 11.21
CA ASN A 222 -14.86 -12.86 12.65
C ASN A 222 -15.49 -14.13 13.24
N ASN A 223 -14.65 -15.08 13.68
CA ASN A 223 -15.05 -16.38 14.22
C ASN A 223 -15.91 -16.31 15.50
N HIS A 224 -16.23 -15.12 16.01
CA HIS A 224 -17.12 -14.91 17.16
C HIS A 224 -18.41 -14.16 16.82
N LEU A 225 -18.56 -13.64 15.60
CA LEU A 225 -19.75 -12.90 15.17
C LEU A 225 -20.26 -13.51 13.86
N LYS A 226 -21.47 -14.08 13.89
CA LYS A 226 -22.20 -14.48 12.67
C LYS A 226 -22.62 -13.21 11.90
N GLY A 227 -21.69 -12.62 11.15
CA GLY A 227 -21.92 -11.38 10.42
C GLY A 227 -20.92 -11.16 9.30
N VAL A 228 -21.29 -10.33 8.33
CA VAL A 228 -20.45 -9.94 7.19
C VAL A 228 -20.02 -8.50 7.44
N ILE A 229 -18.71 -8.26 7.52
CA ILE A 229 -18.17 -6.90 7.54
C ILE A 229 -18.44 -6.27 6.18
N ALA A 230 -19.18 -5.17 6.12
CA ALA A 230 -19.48 -4.52 4.85
C ALA A 230 -18.49 -3.38 4.57
N GLY A 231 -17.86 -3.42 3.40
CA GLY A 231 -16.97 -2.35 2.92
C GLY A 231 -15.48 -2.65 3.07
N TYR A 232 -14.64 -1.68 2.74
CA TYR A 232 -13.18 -1.82 2.85
C TYR A 232 -12.71 -1.96 4.32
N PRO A 233 -11.47 -2.45 4.60
CA PRO A 233 -10.98 -2.83 5.95
C PRO A 233 -11.05 -1.82 7.10
N TYR A 234 -11.49 -0.59 6.84
CA TYR A 234 -11.71 0.48 7.83
C TYR A 234 -13.20 0.73 8.12
N PHE A 235 -14.11 0.10 7.39
CA PHE A 235 -15.52 -0.05 7.74
C PHE A 235 -15.68 -1.40 8.43
N ASN A 236 -15.41 -1.47 9.73
CA ASN A 236 -15.66 -2.66 10.55
C ASN A 236 -17.13 -2.73 11.01
N GLU A 237 -18.05 -2.22 10.19
CA GLU A 237 -19.47 -2.22 10.48
C GLU A 237 -20.10 -3.47 9.87
N ILE A 238 -20.81 -4.22 10.70
CA ILE A 238 -21.66 -5.31 10.23
C ILE A 238 -22.98 -4.68 9.80
N TRP A 239 -23.21 -4.60 8.49
CA TRP A 239 -24.48 -4.14 7.97
C TRP A 239 -25.42 -5.35 7.88
N VAL A 240 -26.50 -5.33 8.66
CA VAL A 240 -27.49 -6.42 8.72
C VAL A 240 -28.05 -6.73 7.34
N ARG A 241 -28.36 -5.70 6.53
CA ARG A 241 -28.78 -5.87 5.13
C ARG A 241 -27.76 -6.67 4.32
N ASP A 242 -26.48 -6.29 4.41
CA ASP A 242 -25.41 -6.89 3.61
C ASP A 242 -25.09 -8.31 4.13
N THR A 243 -25.25 -8.55 5.43
CA THR A 243 -25.15 -9.88 6.05
C THR A 243 -26.27 -10.82 5.59
N LEU A 244 -27.52 -10.34 5.56
CA LEU A 244 -28.70 -11.12 5.13
C LEU A 244 -28.70 -11.42 3.62
N ILE A 245 -27.99 -10.63 2.81
CA ILE A 245 -27.84 -10.86 1.36
C ILE A 245 -26.73 -11.89 1.09
N VAL A 246 -25.75 -12.01 1.99
CA VAL A 246 -24.51 -12.77 1.76
C VAL A 246 -24.46 -14.12 2.48
N LEU A 247 -25.03 -14.22 3.68
CA LEU A 247 -25.09 -15.47 4.44
C LEU A 247 -26.46 -16.17 4.21
N PRO A 248 -26.48 -17.50 4.07
CA PRO A 248 -27.72 -18.28 3.93
C PRO A 248 -28.58 -18.26 5.20
#